data_AF-A0A530ZZB7-F1
#
_entry.id   AF-A0A530ZZB7-F1
#
_cell.length_a   1.000
_cell.length_b   1.000
_cell.length_c   1.000
_cell.angle_alpha   90.00
_cell.angle_beta   90.00
_cell.angle_gamma   90.00
#
_symmetry.space_group_name_H-M   'P 1'
#
loop_
_entity.id
_entity.type
_entity.pdbx_description
1 polymer ?
#
loop_
_entity_poly.entity_id
_entity_poly.type
_entity_poly.pdbx_seq_one_letter_code
_entity_poly.pdbx_strand_id
1 'polypeptide(L)'
;PVVIDPQDFARWLDCRTLEPRDVADLLRPAQLDFFEAVPVSDLVNKVANTGPEIQERGPEPERARRRNPGADDSQMSLFQQ
;
A
#
# COMPACT_ATOMS: atom_id res chain seq x y z
N PRO A 1 4.81 -2.26 -2.12
CA PRO A 1 4.76 -3.57 -1.42
C PRO A 1 5.71 -4.55 -2.12
N VAL A 2 6.28 -5.51 -1.39
CA VAL A 2 6.91 -6.69 -2.02
C VAL A 2 5.82 -7.72 -2.25
N VAL A 3 5.70 -8.21 -3.47
CA VAL A 3 4.70 -9.22 -3.85
C VAL A 3 5.45 -10.53 -4.05
N ILE A 4 5.07 -11.55 -3.29
CA ILE A 4 5.65 -12.89 -3.39
C ILE A 4 4.79 -13.70 -4.35
N ASP A 5 5.42 -14.36 -5.32
CA ASP A 5 4.73 -15.26 -6.22
C ASP A 5 4.31 -16.55 -5.46
N PRO A 6 3.15 -17.16 -5.77
CA PRO A 6 2.73 -18.39 -5.11
C PRO A 6 3.79 -19.50 -5.07
N GLN A 7 4.63 -19.61 -6.11
CA GLN A 7 5.71 -20.62 -6.15
C GLN A 7 6.80 -20.39 -5.09
N ASP A 8 6.95 -19.15 -4.62
CA ASP A 8 7.96 -18.75 -3.64
C ASP A 8 7.43 -18.69 -2.20
N PHE A 9 6.14 -18.98 -1.96
CA PHE A 9 5.55 -18.92 -0.62
C PHE A 9 6.26 -19.79 0.41
N ALA A 10 6.58 -21.03 0.05
CA ALA A 10 7.28 -21.94 0.96
C ALA A 10 8.66 -21.39 1.33
N ARG A 11 9.36 -20.81 0.36
CA ARG A 11 10.69 -20.22 0.54
C ARG A 11 10.62 -18.96 1.42
N TRP A 12 9.62 -18.12 1.21
CA TRP A 12 9.40 -16.91 2.01
C TRP A 12 9.03 -17.22 3.47
N LEU A 13 8.26 -18.27 3.71
CA LEU A 13 7.77 -18.64 5.05
C LEU A 13 8.74 -19.52 5.86
N ASP A 14 9.78 -20.08 5.24
CA ASP A 14 10.78 -20.89 5.94
C ASP A 14 11.84 -20.04 6.65
N CYS A 15 11.48 -19.50 7.81
CA CYS A 15 12.40 -18.77 8.68
C CYS A 15 13.32 -19.69 9.51
N ARG A 16 13.29 -21.01 9.31
CA ARG A 16 14.05 -21.98 10.13
C ARG A 16 15.31 -22.46 9.43
N THR A 17 15.23 -22.67 8.12
CA THR A 17 16.32 -23.27 7.34
C THR A 17 16.97 -22.29 6.36
N LEU A 18 16.29 -21.20 6.01
CA LEU A 18 16.77 -20.19 5.07
C LEU A 18 17.22 -18.94 5.80
N GLU A 19 18.35 -18.39 5.36
CA GLU A 19 18.84 -17.10 5.81
C GLU A 19 18.28 -15.96 4.93
N PRO A 20 18.29 -14.70 5.40
CA PRO A 20 17.83 -13.55 4.61
C PRO A 20 18.48 -13.44 3.22
N ARG A 21 19.72 -13.92 3.06
CA ARG A 21 20.43 -13.90 1.77
C ARG A 21 19.84 -14.88 0.75
N ASP A 22 19.19 -15.95 1.19
CA ASP A 22 18.61 -17.01 0.34
C ASP A 22 17.24 -16.62 -0.25
N VAL A 23 16.66 -15.54 0.27
CA VAL A 23 15.38 -14.97 -0.15
C VAL A 23 15.51 -13.53 -0.65
N ALA A 24 16.74 -13.00 -0.72
CA ALA A 24 16.98 -11.60 -1.06
C ALA A 24 16.49 -11.22 -2.47
N ASP A 25 16.50 -12.17 -3.41
CA ASP A 25 15.98 -12.02 -4.76
C ASP A 25 14.45 -11.88 -4.83
N LEU A 26 13.73 -12.28 -3.77
CA LEU A 26 12.28 -12.07 -3.65
C LEU A 26 11.94 -10.61 -3.30
N LEU A 27 12.89 -9.84 -2.75
CA LEU A 27 12.71 -8.45 -2.32
C LEU A 27 12.79 -7.47 -3.48
N ARG A 28 11.94 -7.68 -4.48
CA ARG A 28 11.84 -6.85 -5.67
C ARG A 28 10.45 -6.24 -5.81
N PRO A 29 10.32 -5.09 -6.50
CA PRO A 29 9.01 -4.58 -6.88
C PRO A 29 8.24 -5.61 -7.70
N ALA A 30 6.91 -5.58 -7.60
CA ALA A 30 6.07 -6.29 -8.55
C ALA A 30 6.35 -5.76 -9.97
N GLN A 31 6.04 -6.58 -10.98
CA GLN A 31 6.12 -6.14 -12.38
C GLN A 31 5.21 -4.94 -12.59
N LEU A 32 5.60 -4.02 -13.47
CA LEU A 32 4.92 -2.73 -13.65
C LEU A 32 3.42 -2.89 -13.92
N ASP A 33 3.06 -3.89 -14.72
CA ASP A 33 1.68 -4.15 -15.16
C ASP A 33 1.03 -5.33 -14.40
N PHE A 34 1.57 -5.69 -13.24
CA PHE A 34 1.03 -6.79 -12.42
C PHE A 34 -0.30 -6.43 -11.76
N PHE A 35 -0.50 -5.15 -11.43
CA PHE A 35 -1.70 -4.64 -10.79
C PHE A 35 -2.43 -3.64 -11.68
N GLU A 36 -3.76 -3.69 -11.64
CA GLU A 36 -4.64 -2.65 -12.14
C GLU A 36 -5.12 -1.79 -10.96
N ALA A 37 -4.97 -0.47 -11.08
CA ALA A 37 -5.54 0.46 -10.12
C ALA A 37 -7.00 0.76 -10.49
N VAL A 38 -7.92 0.35 -9.63
CA VAL A 38 -9.36 0.56 -9.80
C VAL A 38 -9.83 1.60 -8.77
N PRO A 39 -10.50 2.69 -9.18
CA PRO A 39 -11.01 3.67 -8.22
C PRO A 39 -12.11 3.06 -7.36
N VAL A 40 -12.15 3.45 -6.09
CA VAL A 40 -13.16 3.05 -5.08
C VAL A 40 -13.73 4.28 -4.40
N SER A 41 -14.85 4.11 -3.70
CA SER A 41 -15.52 5.19 -2.95
C SER A 41 -14.71 5.64 -1.72
N ASP A 42 -14.88 6.91 -1.33
CA ASP A 42 -14.35 7.47 -0.08
C ASP A 42 -14.89 6.81 1.21
N LEU A 43 -15.87 5.91 1.09
CA LEU A 43 -16.33 5.06 2.17
C LEU A 43 -15.18 4.32 2.87
N VAL A 44 -14.11 3.96 2.14
CA VAL A 44 -12.93 3.27 2.69
C VAL A 44 -12.19 4.10 3.75
N ASN A 45 -12.35 5.43 3.75
CA ASN A 45 -11.64 6.32 4.68
C ASN A 45 -12.13 6.19 6.13
N LYS A 46 -13.30 5.58 6.37
CA LYS A 46 -13.84 5.35 7.71
C LYS A 46 -13.64 3.88 8.11
N VAL A 47 -12.77 3.64 9.10
CA VAL A 47 -12.40 2.30 9.60
C VAL A 47 -13.58 1.41 10.02
N ALA A 48 -14.71 2.00 10.41
CA ALA A 48 -15.91 1.24 10.77
C ALA A 48 -16.60 0.57 9.56
N ASN A 49 -16.27 0.99 8.33
CA ASN A 49 -16.81 0.42 7.10
C ASN A 49 -15.94 -0.77 6.68
N THR A 50 -16.43 -2.00 6.88
CA THR A 50 -15.72 -3.24 6.55
C THR A 50 -16.50 -4.13 5.58
N GLY A 51 -17.62 -3.63 5.05
CA GLY A 51 -18.44 -4.36 4.10
C GLY A 51 -17.81 -4.41 2.70
N PRO A 52 -18.28 -5.29 1.81
CA PRO A 52 -17.74 -5.44 0.46
C PRO A 52 -17.81 -4.16 -0.39
N GLU A 53 -18.77 -3.26 -0.08
CA GLU A 53 -18.98 -1.99 -0.77
C GLU A 53 -17.75 -1.07 -0.78
N ILE A 54 -16.80 -1.25 0.16
CA ILE A 54 -15.57 -0.45 0.21
C ILE A 54 -14.59 -0.80 -0.94
N GLN A 55 -14.77 -1.95 -1.60
CA GLN A 55 -13.95 -2.38 -2.75
C GLN A 55 -14.69 -2.27 -4.09
N GLU A 56 -15.97 -1.87 -4.08
CA GLU A 56 -16.74 -1.68 -5.32
C GLU A 56 -16.16 -0.54 -6.16
N ARG A 57 -16.25 -0.69 -7.48
CA ARG A 57 -15.79 0.33 -8.44
C ARG A 57 -16.51 1.65 -8.19
N GLY A 58 -15.73 2.66 -7.84
CA GLY A 58 -16.18 4.04 -7.65
C GLY A 58 -16.15 4.86 -8.94
N PRO A 59 -16.60 6.12 -8.88
CA PRO A 59 -16.45 7.06 -9.98
C PRO A 59 -14.96 7.32 -10.26
N GLU A 60 -14.61 7.62 -11.51
CA GLU A 60 -13.26 8.09 -11.83
C GLU A 60 -12.96 9.36 -11.02
N PRO A 61 -11.77 9.46 -10.39
CA PRO A 61 -11.43 10.65 -9.66
C PRO A 61 -11.34 11.83 -10.62
N GLU A 62 -12.11 12.88 -10.36
CA GLU A 62 -11.89 14.17 -11.00
C GLU A 62 -10.44 14.58 -10.69
N ARG A 63 -9.63 14.90 -11.72
CA ARG A 63 -8.19 15.22 -11.54
C ARG A 63 -8.03 16.24 -10.43
N ALA A 64 -7.60 15.79 -9.26
CA ALA A 64 -7.45 16.64 -8.10
C ALA A 64 -6.45 17.75 -8.45
N ARG A 65 -6.92 18.99 -8.54
CA ARG A 65 -6.03 20.15 -8.51
C ARG A 65 -5.26 20.03 -7.20
N ARG A 66 -3.93 19.86 -7.29
CA ARG A 66 -3.06 19.86 -6.12
C ARG A 66 -3.39 21.11 -5.31
N ARG A 67 -4.07 20.92 -4.17
CA ARG A 67 -4.22 21.97 -3.18
C ARG A 67 -2.86 22.01 -2.50
N ASN A 68 -2.09 23.06 -2.74
CA ASN A 68 -0.87 23.29 -1.96
C ASN A 68 -1.29 23.30 -0.49
N PRO A 69 -0.83 22.35 0.34
CA PRO A 69 -0.95 22.53 1.78
C PRO A 69 -0.02 23.69 2.09
N GLY A 70 -0.59 24.84 2.45
CA GLY A 70 0.20 25.84 3.18
C GLY A 70 0.82 25.10 4.36
N ALA A 71 2.15 25.17 4.49
CA ALA A 71 2.90 24.58 5.57
C ALA A 71 2.24 24.96 6.90
N ASP A 72 1.57 24.00 7.53
CA ASP A 72 1.13 24.17 8.91
C ASP A 72 2.33 23.84 9.79
N ASP A 73 3.15 24.86 10.03
CA ASP A 73 4.36 24.80 10.88
C ASP A 73 4.06 24.36 12.33
N SER A 74 2.77 24.26 12.70
CA SER A 74 2.26 23.65 13.94
C SER A 74 2.77 22.21 14.16
N GLN A 75 3.01 21.45 13.09
CA GLN A 75 3.51 20.08 13.22
C GLN A 75 4.98 20.01 13.69
N MET A 76 5.76 21.09 13.46
CA MET A 76 7.17 21.16 13.84
C MET A 76 7.39 21.60 15.30
N SER A 77 6.36 22.16 15.96
CA SER A 77 6.45 22.55 17.38
C SER A 77 6.27 21.38 18.35
N LEU A 78 5.87 20.19 17.86
CA LEU A 78 5.66 19.00 18.69
C LEU A 78 6.96 18.27 19.06
N PHE A 79 8.08 18.55 18.39
CA PHE A 79 9.36 17.84 18.58
C PHE A 79 10.42 18.66 19.35
N GLN A 80 10.05 19.82 19.90
CA GLN A 80 10.97 20.71 20.62
C GLN A 80 10.78 20.72 22.14
N GLN A 81 10.33 19.60 22.72
CA GLN A 81 10.20 19.44 24.17
C GLN A 81 11.14 18.37 24.71
#